data_AF-A0A519TKJ4-F1
#
_entry.id   AF-A0A519TKJ4-F1
#
_cell.length_a   1.000
_cell.length_b   1.000
_cell.length_c   1.000
_cell.angle_alpha   90.00
_cell.angle_beta   90.00
_cell.angle_gamma   90.00
#
_symmetry.space_group_name_H-M   'P 1'
#
loop_
_entity.id
_entity.type
_entity.pdbx_description
1 polymer ?
#
loop_
_entity_poly.entity_id
_entity_poly.type
_entity_poly.pdbx_seq_one_letter_code
_entity_poly.pdbx_strand_id
1 'polypeptide(L)'
;MAVSSSLSSPPAPLWQRAWPHVLAVLFFVVLAVAYFAPIVFNHQTLAQHDITQFQGGAHETQQWAAEHGHEPLWTNSMFSGMPTYLISVHFPG
;
A
#
# COMPACT_ATOMS: atom_id res chain seq x y z
N MET A 1 57.68 45.81 16.22
CA MET A 1 57.12 44.46 16.02
C MET A 1 55.61 44.58 16.03
N ALA A 2 54.97 44.55 14.86
CA ALA A 2 53.51 44.56 14.76
C ALA A 2 53.03 43.11 14.73
N VAL A 3 52.30 42.70 15.77
CA VAL A 3 51.65 41.40 15.85
C VAL A 3 50.38 41.45 15.00
N SER A 4 50.43 40.81 13.84
CA SER A 4 49.26 40.62 12.96
C SER A 4 48.28 39.65 13.62
N SER A 5 47.17 40.17 14.12
CA SER A 5 46.05 39.38 14.64
C SER A 5 45.34 38.67 13.49
N SER A 6 45.41 37.34 13.45
CA SER A 6 44.64 36.50 12.53
C SER A 6 43.16 36.49 12.94
N LEU A 7 42.33 37.19 12.16
CA LEU A 7 40.87 37.12 12.30
C LEU A 7 40.40 35.72 11.87
N SER A 8 40.01 34.88 12.81
CA SER A 8 39.32 33.63 12.51
C SER A 8 37.96 33.95 11.90
N SER A 9 37.72 33.49 10.66
CA SER A 9 36.41 33.69 10.00
C SER A 9 35.27 33.13 10.86
N PRO A 10 34.12 33.83 10.93
CA PRO A 10 32.98 33.36 11.71
C PRO A 10 32.46 32.02 11.15
N PRO A 11 32.02 31.11 12.03
CA PRO A 11 31.46 29.84 11.59
C PRO A 11 30.24 30.07 10.68
N ALA A 12 30.15 29.29 9.60
CA ALA A 12 28.99 29.33 8.71
C ALA A 12 27.67 29.15 9.49
N PRO A 13 26.62 29.90 9.14
CA PRO A 13 25.35 29.89 9.85
C PRO A 13 24.67 28.51 9.79
N LEU A 14 23.87 28.19 10.81
CA LEU A 14 23.31 26.85 11.03
C LEU A 14 22.45 26.33 9.85
N TRP A 15 21.75 27.21 9.14
CA TRP A 15 20.93 26.84 7.97
C TRP A 15 21.76 26.32 6.78
N GLN A 16 22.97 26.85 6.59
CA GLN A 16 23.91 26.37 5.57
C GLN A 16 24.42 24.96 5.89
N ARG A 17 24.49 24.62 7.18
CA ARG A 17 24.87 23.27 7.65
C ARG A 17 23.70 22.29 7.60
N ALA A 18 22.47 22.76 7.79
CA ALA A 18 21.27 21.94 7.71
C ALA A 18 20.89 21.55 6.28
N TRP A 19 21.20 22.40 5.30
CA TRP A 19 20.90 22.18 3.87
C TRP A 19 21.33 20.82 3.31
N PRO A 20 22.58 20.34 3.49
CA PRO A 20 22.98 19.02 3.01
C PRO A 20 22.19 17.87 3.65
N HIS A 21 21.76 18.00 4.91
CA HIS A 21 20.96 16.98 5.59
C HIS A 21 19.53 16.92 5.04
N VAL A 22 18.92 18.08 4.78
CA VAL A 22 17.59 18.15 4.15
C VAL A 22 17.63 17.53 2.75
N LEU A 23 18.67 17.84 1.96
CA LEU A 23 18.88 17.23 0.65
C LEU A 23 19.04 15.70 0.73
N ALA A 24 19.80 15.20 1.71
CA ALA A 24 19.97 13.77 1.91
C ALA A 24 18.64 13.07 2.24
N VAL A 25 17.85 13.63 3.17
CA VAL A 25 16.52 13.11 3.52
C VAL A 25 15.60 13.12 2.30
N LEU A 26 15.55 14.24 1.57
CA LEU A 26 14.74 14.36 0.37
C LEU A 26 15.15 13.32 -0.69
N PHE A 27 16.44 13.10 -0.88
CA PHE A 27 16.96 12.09 -1.79
C PHE A 27 16.50 10.67 -1.42
N PHE A 28 16.57 10.28 -0.14
CA PHE A 28 16.07 8.98 0.30
C PHE A 28 14.55 8.83 0.15
N VAL A 29 13.79 9.89 0.42
CA VAL A 29 12.33 9.90 0.20
C VAL A 29 12.01 9.71 -1.28
N VAL A 30 12.68 10.44 -2.17
CA VAL A 30 12.49 10.30 -3.62
C VAL A 30 12.88 8.90 -4.09
N LEU A 31 13.97 8.33 -3.59
CA LEU A 31 14.37 6.94 -3.89
C LEU A 31 13.31 5.93 -3.46
N ALA A 32 12.78 6.08 -2.24
CA ALA A 32 11.72 5.20 -1.73
C ALA A 32 10.46 5.30 -2.60
N VAL A 33 10.02 6.53 -2.92
CA VAL A 33 8.85 6.75 -3.78
C VAL A 33 9.08 6.23 -5.20
N ALA A 34 10.28 6.40 -5.77
CA ALA A 34 10.60 5.87 -7.09
C ALA A 34 10.61 4.33 -7.10
N TYR A 35 11.12 3.69 -6.05
CA TYR A 35 11.12 2.23 -5.90
C TYR A 35 9.70 1.68 -5.72
N PHE A 36 8.89 2.33 -4.87
CA PHE A 36 7.49 1.97 -4.63
C PHE A 36 6.51 2.65 -5.60
N ALA A 37 7.00 3.28 -6.67
CA ALA A 37 6.18 4.00 -7.64
C ALA A 37 4.99 3.18 -8.17
N PRO A 38 5.12 1.90 -8.56
CA PRO A 38 3.97 1.14 -9.03
C PRO A 38 2.90 0.91 -7.94
N ILE A 39 3.30 0.78 -6.68
CA ILE A 39 2.37 0.59 -5.56
C ILE A 39 1.68 1.92 -5.21
N VAL A 40 2.45 3.02 -5.17
CA VAL A 40 1.96 4.35 -4.77
C VAL A 40 1.09 5.01 -5.84
N PHE A 41 1.48 4.92 -7.12
CA PHE A 41 0.80 5.66 -8.19
C PHE A 41 -0.19 4.81 -9.00
N ASN A 42 0.04 3.50 -9.14
CA ASN A 42 -0.84 2.67 -9.96
C ASN A 42 -1.84 1.86 -9.14
N HIS A 43 -1.88 2.02 -7.81
CA HIS A 43 -2.67 1.20 -6.88
C HIS A 43 -2.53 -0.31 -7.16
N GLN A 44 -1.42 -0.73 -7.77
CA GLN A 44 -1.20 -2.12 -8.13
C GLN A 44 -0.83 -2.85 -6.85
N THR A 45 -1.84 -3.47 -6.26
CA THR A 45 -1.66 -4.42 -5.17
C THR A 45 -1.07 -5.71 -5.75
N LEU A 46 -0.21 -6.36 -4.98
CA LEU A 46 0.33 -7.66 -5.37
C LEU A 46 -0.84 -8.64 -5.58
N ALA A 47 -0.88 -9.33 -6.72
CA ALA A 47 -1.90 -10.33 -6.98
C ALA A 47 -1.72 -11.49 -5.99
N GLN A 48 -2.55 -11.49 -4.95
CA GLN A 48 -2.50 -12.50 -3.90
C GLN A 48 -3.36 -13.69 -4.30
N HIS A 49 -2.76 -14.88 -4.26
CA HIS A 49 -3.42 -16.10 -4.75
C HIS A 49 -4.74 -16.38 -4.02
N ASP A 50 -4.75 -16.18 -2.71
CA ASP A 50 -5.92 -16.31 -1.84
C ASP A 50 -7.05 -15.34 -2.21
N ILE A 51 -6.74 -14.07 -2.49
CA ILE A 51 -7.72 -13.08 -2.93
C ILE A 51 -8.36 -13.51 -4.25
N THR A 52 -7.54 -13.94 -5.22
CA THR A 52 -8.04 -14.41 -6.52
C THR A 52 -8.90 -15.67 -6.38
N GLN A 53 -8.49 -16.63 -5.54
CA GLN A 53 -9.27 -17.83 -5.26
C GLN A 53 -10.60 -17.52 -4.57
N PHE A 54 -10.59 -16.61 -3.60
CA PHE A 54 -11.79 -16.14 -2.93
C PHE A 54 -12.76 -15.48 -3.90
N GLN A 55 -12.27 -14.54 -4.73
CA GLN A 55 -13.09 -13.88 -5.74
C GLN A 55 -13.72 -14.90 -6.70
N GLY A 56 -12.96 -15.90 -7.15
CA GLY A 56 -13.48 -16.97 -8.01
C GLY A 56 -14.55 -17.83 -7.32
N GLY A 57 -14.33 -18.23 -6.07
CA GLY A 57 -15.28 -19.05 -5.31
C GLY A 57 -16.56 -18.32 -4.91
N ALA A 58 -16.47 -17.03 -4.58
CA ALA A 58 -17.59 -16.21 -4.15
C ALA A 58 -18.40 -15.60 -5.32
N HIS A 59 -17.87 -15.60 -6.54
CA HIS A 59 -18.48 -14.93 -7.70
C HIS A 59 -19.94 -15.35 -7.96
N GLU A 60 -20.23 -16.66 -8.02
CA GLU A 60 -21.59 -17.17 -8.23
C GLU A 60 -22.53 -16.76 -7.09
N THR A 61 -22.06 -16.86 -5.85
CA THR A 61 -22.83 -16.54 -4.64
C THR A 61 -23.22 -15.06 -4.62
N GLN A 62 -22.26 -14.17 -4.89
CA GLN A 62 -22.48 -12.72 -4.97
C GLN A 62 -23.42 -12.34 -6.12
N GLN A 63 -23.27 -12.97 -7.28
CA GLN A 63 -24.12 -12.71 -8.44
C GLN A 63 -25.56 -13.15 -8.17
N TRP A 64 -25.76 -14.33 -7.57
CA TRP A 64 -27.07 -14.80 -7.17
C TRP A 64 -27.72 -13.88 -6.14
N ALA A 65 -26.94 -13.40 -5.16
CA ALA A 65 -27.42 -12.48 -4.14
C ALA A 65 -27.82 -11.11 -4.69
N ALA A 66 -27.08 -10.60 -5.68
CA ALA A 66 -27.43 -9.37 -6.38
C ALA A 66 -28.77 -9.48 -7.14
N GLU A 67 -29.07 -10.66 -7.69
CA GLU A 67 -30.31 -10.91 -8.45
C GLU A 67 -31.52 -11.21 -7.57
N HIS A 68 -31.32 -11.96 -6.48
CA HIS A 68 -32.41 -12.52 -5.65
C HIS A 68 -32.59 -11.80 -4.32
N GLY A 69 -31.67 -10.91 -3.93
CA GLY A 69 -31.73 -10.13 -2.69
C GLY A 69 -31.43 -10.92 -1.41
N HIS A 70 -30.97 -12.16 -1.51
CA HIS A 70 -30.53 -13.00 -0.39
C HIS A 70 -29.33 -13.84 -0.82
N GLU A 71 -28.48 -14.29 0.10
CA GLU A 71 -27.31 -15.12 -0.21
C GLU A 71 -27.72 -16.59 -0.40
N PRO A 72 -27.23 -17.30 -1.42
CA PRO A 72 -27.50 -18.73 -1.56
C PRO A 72 -26.73 -19.47 -0.47
N LEU A 73 -27.24 -20.61 0.04
CA LEU A 73 -26.54 -21.43 1.04
C LEU A 73 -25.61 -22.49 0.43
N TRP A 74 -25.66 -22.66 -0.89
CA TRP A 74 -24.88 -23.62 -1.67
C TRP A 74 -24.47 -23.01 -3.01
N THR A 75 -23.17 -23.05 -3.33
CA THR A 75 -22.60 -22.64 -4.62
C THR A 75 -22.32 -23.87 -5.47
N ASN A 76 -22.55 -23.86 -6.78
CA ASN A 76 -22.22 -24.98 -7.68
C ASN A 76 -20.84 -24.83 -8.33
N SER A 77 -20.24 -23.65 -8.28
CA SER A 77 -18.99 -23.30 -8.95
C SER A 77 -17.74 -23.89 -8.28
N MET A 78 -17.87 -24.50 -7.11
CA MET A 78 -16.77 -25.15 -6.39
C MET A 78 -16.81 -26.67 -6.52
N PHE A 79 -16.11 -27.24 -7.51
CA PHE A 79 -15.72 -28.66 -7.73
C PHE A 79 -16.80 -29.77 -7.74
N SER A 80 -18.00 -29.50 -7.24
CA SER A 80 -19.22 -30.33 -7.23
C SER A 80 -20.35 -29.64 -6.43
N GLY A 81 -20.07 -28.46 -5.90
CA GLY A 81 -20.91 -27.78 -4.94
C GLY A 81 -20.20 -27.60 -3.60
N MET A 82 -20.38 -26.45 -2.96
CA MET A 82 -19.90 -26.21 -1.59
C MET A 82 -20.92 -25.35 -0.84
N PRO A 83 -21.06 -25.53 0.49
CA PRO A 83 -21.79 -24.56 1.28
C PRO A 83 -21.16 -23.17 1.26
N THR A 84 -21.98 -22.15 1.09
CA THR A 84 -21.51 -20.77 0.92
C THR A 84 -21.07 -20.10 2.22
N TYR A 85 -21.44 -20.66 3.38
CA TYR A 85 -21.04 -20.11 4.68
C TYR A 85 -19.52 -20.11 4.91
N LEU A 86 -18.76 -20.88 4.13
CA LEU A 86 -17.29 -20.89 4.14
C LEU A 86 -16.66 -19.86 3.19
N ILE A 87 -17.46 -19.19 2.36
CA ILE A 87 -16.99 -18.26 1.33
C ILE A 87 -17.63 -16.87 1.47
N SER A 88 -18.96 -16.74 1.43
CA SER A 88 -19.63 -15.44 1.33
C SER A 88 -21.09 -15.56 1.78
N VAL A 89 -21.34 -15.48 3.09
CA VAL A 89 -22.69 -15.35 3.65
C VAL A 89 -22.71 -14.23 4.67
N HIS A 90 -23.59 -13.25 4.47
CA HIS A 90 -23.88 -12.22 5.46
C HIS A 90 -25.03 -12.67 6.35
N PHE A 91 -24.76 -12.82 7.65
CA PHE A 91 -25.79 -13.10 8.64
C PHE A 91 -26.31 -11.78 9.22
N PRO A 92 -27.59 -11.43 9.03
CA PRO A 92 -28.22 -10.38 9.83
C PRO A 92 -28.37 -10.89 11.26
N GLY A 93 -27.77 -10.17 12.22
CA GLY A 93 -27.96 -10.40 13.65
C GLY A 93 -29.29 -9.87 14.15
#